data_AF-D8FH48-F1
#
_entry.id   AF-D8FH48-F1
#
_cell.length_a   1.000
_cell.length_b   1.000
_cell.length_c   1.000
_cell.angle_alpha   90.00
_cell.angle_beta   90.00
_cell.angle_gamma   90.00
#
_symmetry.space_group_name_H-M   'P 1'
#
loop_
_entity.id
_entity.type
_entity.pdbx_description
1 polymer ?
#
loop_
_entity_poly.entity_id
_entity_poly.type
_entity_poly.pdbx_seq_one_letter_code
_entity_poly.pdbx_strand_id
1 'polypeptide(L)' 'MQSIKIYSMRVAMLCRLYDLKLINDKEYTKIKNRLENDYKKMDRK' A
#
# COMPACT_ATOMS: atom_id res chain seq x y z
N MET A 1 -14.15 6.15 -6.44
CA MET A 1 -14.52 4.71 -6.46
C MET A 1 -13.48 3.80 -7.15
N GLN A 2 -12.73 4.27 -8.15
CA GLN A 2 -11.61 3.50 -8.73
C GLN A 2 -10.33 3.58 -7.88
N SER A 3 -10.00 4.75 -7.31
CA SER A 3 -8.79 4.93 -6.47
C SER A 3 -8.76 4.04 -5.23
N ILE A 4 -9.89 3.91 -4.53
CA ILE A 4 -10.03 3.03 -3.35
C ILE A 4 -9.79 1.56 -3.71
N LYS A 5 -10.31 1.08 -4.85
CA LYS A 5 -10.10 -0.30 -5.32
C LYS A 5 -8.63 -0.57 -5.64
N ILE A 6 -7.95 0.38 -6.29
CA ILE A 6 -6.52 0.28 -6.61
C ILE A 6 -5.69 0.29 -5.32
N TYR A 7 -6.00 1.18 -4.39
CA TYR A 7 -5.31 1.24 -3.09
C TYR A 7 -5.47 -0.07 -2.32
N SER A 8 -6.68 -0.61 -2.21
CA SER A 8 -6.94 -1.90 -1.55
C SER A 8 -6.18 -3.07 -2.19
N MET A 9 -6.10 -3.15 -3.52
CA MET A 9 -5.30 -4.19 -4.19
C MET A 9 -3.81 -4.08 -3.85
N ARG A 10 -3.25 -2.87 -3.86
CA ARG A 10 -1.82 -2.65 -3.56
C ARG A 10 -1.48 -2.99 -2.11
N VAL A 11 -2.36 -2.64 -1.17
CA VAL A 11 -2.19 -3.01 0.25
C VAL A 11 -2.32 -4.53 0.44
N ALA A 12 -3.28 -5.19 -0.22
CA ALA A 12 -3.42 -6.64 -0.12
C ALA A 12 -2.18 -7.40 -0.64
N MET A 13 -1.60 -6.96 -1.75
CA MET A 13 -0.36 -7.52 -2.28
C MET A 13 0.82 -7.29 -1.31
N LEU A 14 0.90 -6.10 -0.71
CA LEU A 14 1.92 -5.78 0.28
C LEU A 14 1.83 -6.68 1.53
N CYS A 15 0.62 -6.93 2.05
CA CYS A 15 0.41 -7.86 3.16
C CYS A 15 0.88 -9.28 2.81
N ARG A 16 0.57 -9.77 1.59
CA ARG A 16 1.04 -11.09 1.14
C ARG A 16 2.56 -11.19 1.09
N LEU A 17 3.24 -10.15 0.62
CA LEU A 17 4.72 -10.12 0.61
C LEU A 17 5.30 -10.18 2.02
N TYR A 18 4.65 -9.54 2.99
CA TYR A 18 5.05 -9.57 4.40
C TYR A 18 4.80 -10.94 5.04
N ASP A 19 3.63 -11.53 4.80
CA ASP A 19 3.30 -12.89 5.28
C ASP A 19 4.28 -13.94 4.74
N LEU A 20 4.69 -13.79 3.48
CA LEU A 20 5.69 -14.65 2.83
C LEU A 20 7.13 -14.35 3.30
N LYS A 21 7.33 -13.38 4.21
CA LYS A 21 8.64 -12.92 4.70
C LYS A 21 9.60 -12.49 3.58
N LEU A 22 9.06 -12.07 2.44
CA LEU A 22 9.84 -11.55 1.31
C LEU A 22 10.29 -10.12 1.55
N ILE A 23 9.64 -9.41 2.47
CA ILE A 23 9.97 -8.06 2.91
C ILE A 23 10.02 -8.01 4.44
N ASN A 24 10.81 -7.09 4.99
CA ASN A 24 10.91 -6.84 6.43
C ASN A 24 9.95 -5.72 6.88
N ASP A 25 9.80 -5.53 8.19
CA ASP A 25 8.93 -4.50 8.79
C ASP A 25 9.26 -3.07 8.32
N LYS A 26 10.54 -2.78 8.10
CA LYS A 26 11.01 -1.45 7.67
C LYS A 26 10.57 -1.16 6.23
N GLU A 27 10.74 -2.14 5.34
CA GLU A 27 10.30 -2.09 3.95
C GLU A 27 8.77 -2.02 3.86
N TYR A 28 8.08 -2.86 4.63
CA TYR A 28 6.61 -2.86 4.71
C TYR A 28 6.07 -1.48 5.08
N THR A 29 6.58 -0.90 6.17
CA THR A 29 6.14 0.41 6.66
C THR A 29 6.44 1.53 5.65
N LYS A 30 7.61 1.47 4.99
CA LYS A 30 8.00 2.45 3.97
C LYS A 30 7.09 2.41 2.75
N ILE A 31 6.74 1.21 2.28
CA ILE A 31 5.86 1.03 1.12
C ILE A 31 4.43 1.42 1.48
N LYS A 32 3.93 1.02 2.66
CA LYS A 32 2.60 1.41 3.15
C LYS A 32 2.44 2.93 3.22
N ASN A 33 3.40 3.64 3.81
CA ASN A 33 3.38 5.10 3.91
C ASN A 33 3.36 5.78 2.52
N ARG A 34 4.08 5.22 1.53
CA ARG A 34 4.03 5.73 0.15
C ARG A 34 2.65 5.53 -0.48
N LEU A 35 2.06 4.34 -0.33
CA LEU A 35 0.72 4.03 -0.84
C LEU A 35 -0.35 4.95 -0.23
N GLU A 36 -0.27 5.22 1.07
CA GLU A 36 -1.19 6.14 1.75
C GLU A 36 -1.04 7.58 1.26
N ASN A 37 0.18 8.04 1.04
CA ASN A 37 0.44 9.39 0.52
C ASN A 37 -0.06 9.54 -0.94
N ASP A 38 0.16 8.54 -1.79
CA ASP A 38 -0.36 8.54 -3.16
C ASP A 38 -1.89 8.52 -3.18
N TYR A 39 -2.52 7.73 -2.31
CA TYR A 39 -3.97 7.70 -2.17
C TYR A 39 -4.53 9.06 -1.72
N LYS A 40 -3.94 9.68 -0.69
CA LYS A 40 -4.34 11.03 -0.23
C LYS A 40 -4.15 12.11 -1.31
N LYS A 41 -3.12 12.00 -2.14
CA LYS A 41 -2.92 12.91 -3.29
C LYS A 41 -4.00 12.74 -4.35
N MET A 42 -4.44 11.51 -4.61
CA MET A 42 -5.53 11.24 -5.56
C MET A 42 -6.90 11.66 -5.02
N ASP A 43 -7.13 11.52 -3.71
CA ASP A 43 -8.40 11.90 -3.07
C ASP A 43 -8.59 13.42 -2.97
N ARG A 44 -7.49 14.19 -2.94
CA ARG A 44 -7.51 15.66 -2.90
C ARG A 44 -7.89 16.33 -4.24
N LYS A 45 -8.14 15.58 -5.31
CA LYS A 45 -8.38 16.09 -6.66
C LYS A 45 -9.75 15.65 -7.16
#